data_AF-A0AAV6YGS9-F1
#
_entry.id   AF-A0AAV6YGS9-F1
#
_cell.length_a   1.000
_cell.length_b   1.000
_cell.length_c   1.000
_cell.angle_alpha   90.00
_cell.angle_beta   90.00
_cell.angle_gamma   90.00
#
_symmetry.space_group_name_H-M   'P 1'
#
loop_
_entity.id
_entity.type
_entity.pdbx_description
1 polymer ?
#
loop_
_entity_poly.entity_id
_entity_poly.type
_entity_poly.pdbx_seq_one_letter_code
_entity_poly.pdbx_strand_id
1 'polypeptide(L)'
;MYRHMEKHNYESAAEAIQAVRDNKLHAFIWDSAVLEFEASQKCDLVTTGELFFRSGFGIGMRKDSPWKQNVSLNILKYVPH
;
A
#
# COMPACT_ATOMS: atom_id res chain seq x y z
N MET A 1 -15.77 5.23 12.50
CA MET A 1 -14.37 5.17 12.04
C MET A 1 -13.96 6.46 11.32
N TYR A 2 -14.56 6.80 10.16
CA TYR A 2 -14.19 7.98 9.36
C TYR A 2 -13.94 9.29 10.16
N ARG A 3 -14.94 9.79 10.91
CA ARG A 3 -14.82 11.07 11.66
C ARG A 3 -13.71 11.10 12.72
N HIS A 4 -13.29 9.93 13.22
CA HIS A 4 -12.20 9.85 14.18
C HIS A 4 -10.84 9.89 13.47
N MET A 5 -10.74 9.18 12.34
CA MET A 5 -9.52 9.13 11.53
C MET A 5 -9.21 10.48 10.87
N GLU A 6 -10.23 11.22 10.44
CA GLU A 6 -10.08 12.52 9.75
C GLU A 6 -9.20 13.53 10.52
N LYS A 7 -9.19 13.46 11.86
CA LYS A 7 -8.37 14.34 12.72
C LYS A 7 -6.94 13.83 12.96
N HIS A 8 -6.64 12.59 12.59
CA HIS A 8 -5.38 11.89 12.86
C HIS A 8 -4.74 11.36 11.57
N ASN A 9 -5.06 11.98 10.42
CA ASN A 9 -4.46 11.62 9.15
C ASN A 9 -2.99 12.08 9.11
N TYR A 10 -2.15 11.25 8.49
CA TYR A 10 -0.76 11.56 8.19
C TYR A 10 -0.61 11.74 6.68
N GLU A 11 0.25 12.66 6.25
CA GLU A 11 0.49 12.96 4.83
C GLU A 11 1.34 11.89 4.15
N SER A 12 2.15 11.15 4.90
CA SER A 12 3.02 10.10 4.38
C SER A 12 2.99 8.82 5.20
N ALA A 13 3.17 7.69 4.51
CA ALA A 13 3.28 6.38 5.15
C ALA A 13 4.51 6.32 6.08
N ALA A 14 5.63 6.92 5.68
CA ALA A 14 6.86 6.92 6.48
C ALA A 14 6.67 7.59 7.85
N GLU A 15 6.00 8.74 7.88
CA GLU A 15 5.68 9.44 9.13
C GLU A 15 4.72 8.63 10.01
N ALA A 16 3.69 8.02 9.41
CA ALA A 16 2.75 7.18 10.13
C ALA A 16 3.43 5.96 10.76
N ILE A 17 4.28 5.26 10.00
CA ILE A 17 5.07 4.11 10.49
C ILE A 17 5.96 4.53 11.66
N GLN A 18 6.64 5.67 11.55
CA GLN A 18 7.46 6.17 12.64
C GLN A 18 6.62 6.56 13.86
N ALA A 19 5.44 7.15 13.66
CA ALA A 19 4.52 7.48 14.75
C ALA A 19 3.99 6.23 15.49
N VAL A 20 3.81 5.11 14.78
CA VAL A 20 3.49 3.81 15.41
C VAL A 20 4.67 3.32 16.25
N ARG A 21 5.89 3.36 15.71
CA ARG A 21 7.11 2.98 16.45
C ARG A 21 7.35 3.85 17.69
N ASP A 22 7.06 5.15 17.60
CA ASP A 22 7.17 6.10 18.70
C ASP A 22 6.03 5.98 19.74
N ASN A 23 5.07 5.06 19.55
CA ASN A 23 3.84 4.95 20.36
C ASN A 23 2.95 6.20 20.37
N LYS A 24 3.09 7.10 19.37
CA LYS A 24 2.21 8.26 19.18
C LYS A 24 0.91 7.88 18.46
N LEU A 25 0.96 6.84 17.63
CA LEU A 25 -0.18 6.28 16.92
C LEU A 25 -0.33 4.80 17.28
N HIS A 26 -1.53 4.38 17.68
CA HIS A 26 -1.76 2.99 18.12
C HIS A 26 -1.96 2.01 16.96
N ALA A 27 -2.49 2.47 15.84
CA ALA A 27 -2.80 1.63 14.68
C ALA A 27 -2.71 2.46 13.40
N PHE A 28 -2.22 1.82 12.35
CA PHE A 28 -2.11 2.41 11.02
C PHE A 28 -2.72 1.46 9.99
N ILE A 29 -3.52 2.01 9.07
CA ILE A 29 -4.20 1.26 8.01
C ILE A 29 -3.60 1.70 6.68
N TRP A 30 -3.06 0.75 5.91
CA TRP A 30 -2.43 0.99 4.62
C TRP A 30 -2.42 -0.25 3.72
N ASP A 31 -1.89 -0.13 2.50
CA ASP A 31 -1.71 -1.24 1.56
C ASP A 31 -0.84 -2.36 2.16
N SER A 32 -1.29 -3.60 1.97
CA SER A 32 -0.66 -4.78 2.57
C SER A 32 0.80 -4.96 2.17
N ALA A 33 1.13 -4.74 0.89
CA ALA A 33 2.50 -4.92 0.38
C ALA A 33 3.53 -4.04 1.12
N VAL A 34 3.17 -2.80 1.47
CA VAL A 34 4.05 -1.89 2.21
C VAL A 34 4.17 -2.31 3.67
N LEU A 35 3.05 -2.67 4.30
CA LEU A 35 3.03 -3.07 5.71
C LEU A 35 3.77 -4.40 5.93
N GLU A 36 3.60 -5.36 5.03
CA GLU A 36 4.32 -6.64 5.05
C GLU A 36 5.82 -6.44 4.88
N PHE A 37 6.23 -5.55 3.97
CA PHE A 37 7.65 -5.20 3.80
C PHE A 37 8.23 -4.58 5.09
N GLU A 38 7.56 -3.59 5.68
CA GLU A 38 8.05 -2.94 6.92
C GLU A 38 8.10 -3.88 8.12
N ALA A 39 7.09 -4.74 8.29
CA ALA A 39 7.07 -5.76 9.33
C ALA A 39 8.17 -6.83 9.12
N SER A 40 8.51 -7.15 7.87
CA SER A 40 9.60 -8.08 7.57
C SER A 40 11.00 -7.49 7.79
N GLN A 41 11.15 -6.17 7.64
CA GLN A 41 12.43 -5.48 7.81
C GLN A 41 12.81 -5.31 9.27
N LYS A 42 11.83 -5.02 10.12
CA LYS A 42 12.04 -4.85 11.56
C LYS A 42 10.93 -5.58 12.32
N CYS A 43 11.34 -6.51 13.19
CA CYS A 43 10.43 -7.31 14.00
C CYS A 43 9.76 -6.53 15.16
N ASP A 44 9.78 -5.19 15.13
CA ASP A 44 9.12 -4.32 16.10
C ASP A 44 7.65 -4.03 15.73
N LEU A 45 7.26 -4.33 14.49
CA LEU A 45 5.90 -4.14 13.97
C LEU A 45 5.32 -5.48 13.51
N VAL A 46 4.00 -5.63 13.69
CA VAL A 46 3.23 -6.78 13.19
C VAL A 46 2.00 -6.29 12.45
N THR A 47 1.65 -6.97 11.37
CA THR A 47 0.38 -6.77 10.67
C THR A 47 -0.70 -7.65 11.29
N THR A 48 -1.93 -7.15 11.36
CA THR A 48 -3.07 -7.87 11.95
C THR A 48 -4.35 -7.58 11.19
N GLY A 49 -5.28 -8.53 11.19
CA GLY A 49 -6.58 -8.44 10.51
C GLY A 49 -6.61 -9.10 9.13
N GLU A 50 -7.81 -9.15 8.56
CA GLU A 50 -8.05 -9.65 7.20
C GLU A 50 -7.97 -8.53 6.16
N LEU A 51 -7.65 -8.91 4.92
CA LEU A 51 -7.69 -8.00 3.77
C LEU A 51 -9.12 -7.53 3.50
N PHE A 52 -9.44 -6.32 3.98
CA PHE A 52 -10.78 -5.73 3.87
C PHE A 52 -11.05 -5.06 2.52
N PHE A 53 -10.02 -4.73 1.74
CA PHE A 53 -10.15 -4.14 0.41
C PHE A 53 -9.16 -4.78 -0.57
N ARG A 54 -9.68 -5.56 -1.51
CA ARG A 54 -8.86 -6.23 -2.53
C ARG A 54 -8.72 -5.34 -3.76
N SER A 55 -7.55 -4.77 -3.93
CA SER A 55 -7.15 -3.99 -5.11
C SER A 55 -5.77 -4.42 -5.59
N GLY A 56 -5.44 -4.10 -6.84
CA GLY A 56 -4.15 -4.42 -7.45
C GLY A 56 -3.49 -3.19 -8.07
N PHE A 57 -2.17 -3.19 -8.12
CA PHE A 57 -1.39 -2.13 -8.78
C PHE A 57 -1.42 -2.29 -10.30
N GLY A 58 -1.39 -1.16 -11.01
CA GLY A 58 -1.37 -1.12 -12.47
C GLY A 58 -0.61 0.08 -13.02
N ILE A 59 -0.18 -0.01 -14.28
CA ILE A 59 0.53 1.07 -14.96
C ILE A 59 -0.48 2.01 -15.61
N GLY A 60 -0.50 3.28 -15.19
CA GLY A 60 -1.34 4.32 -15.76
C GLY A 60 -0.72 5.00 -16.98
N MET A 61 -1.53 5.25 -18.02
CA MET A 61 -1.14 6.00 -19.22
C MET A 61 -2.23 6.99 -19.62
N ARG A 62 -1.88 8.03 -20.39
CA ARG A 62 -2.89 8.92 -21.01
C ARG A 62 -3.85 8.09 -21.87
N LYS A 63 -5.11 8.53 -21.92
CA LYS A 63 -6.12 7.95 -22.84
C LYS A 63 -5.57 7.99 -24.26
N ASP A 64 -5.85 6.93 -25.01
CA ASP A 64 -5.42 6.74 -26.40
C ASP A 64 -3.90 6.68 -26.62
N SER A 65 -3.12 6.41 -25.57
CA SER A 65 -1.68 6.14 -25.72
C SER A 65 -1.45 4.89 -26.58
N PRO A 66 -0.64 4.97 -27.66
CA PRO A 66 -0.35 3.82 -28.52
C PRO A 66 0.41 2.71 -27.78
N TRP A 67 1.00 3.03 -26.63
CA TRP A 67 1.79 2.09 -25.82
C TRP A 67 0.96 1.21 -24.91
N LYS A 68 -0.32 1.53 -24.70
CA LYS A 68 -1.19 0.80 -23.75
C LYS A 68 -1.18 -0.70 -24.02
N GLN A 69 -1.41 -1.09 -25.27
CA GLN A 69 -1.49 -2.49 -25.66
C GLN A 69 -0.13 -3.20 -25.52
N ASN A 70 0.94 -2.56 -25.97
CA ASN A 70 2.29 -3.12 -25.88
C ASN A 70 2.70 -3.35 -24.42
N VAL A 71 2.42 -2.41 -23.52
CA VAL A 71 2.74 -2.54 -22.09
C VAL A 71 1.93 -3.67 -21.46
N SER A 72 0.63 -3.75 -21.72
CA SER A 72 -0.21 -4.83 -21.20
C SER A 72 0.26 -6.21 -21.65
N LEU A 73 0.59 -6.37 -22.94
CA LEU A 73 1.09 -7.65 -23.48
C LEU A 73 2.45 -8.04 -22.89
N ASN A 74 3.33 -7.07 -22.66
CA ASN A 74 4.62 -7.37 -22.02
C ASN A 74 4.43 -7.80 -20.56
N ILE A 75 3.57 -7.15 -19.78
CA ILE A 75 3.25 -7.60 -18.41
C ILE A 75 2.73 -9.05 -18.42
N LEU A 76 1.81 -9.38 -19.33
CA LEU A 76 1.28 -10.75 -19.44
C LEU A 76 2.36 -11.78 -19.79
N LYS A 77 3.39 -11.41 -20.56
CA LYS A 77 4.52 -12.30 -20.84
C LYS A 77 5.44 -12.49 -19.64
N TYR A 78 5.55 -11.48 -18.76
CA TYR A 78 6.44 -11.51 -17.61
C TYR A 78 5.88 -12.26 -16.41
N VAL A 79 4.56 -12.38 -16.27
CA VAL A 79 3.91 -13.15 -15.20
C VAL A 79 3.66 -14.57 -15.73
N PRO A 80 4.54 -15.55 -15.48
CA PRO A 80 4.32 -16.91 -15.92
C PRO A 80 3.24 -17.53 -15.04
N HIS A 81 2.39 -18.37 -15.64
CA HIS A 81 1.51 -19.28 -14.91
C HIS A 81 2.31 -20.33 -14.15
#